data_AF-A0A8T3PZ34-F1
#
_entry.id   AF-A0A8T3PZ34-F1
#
_cell.length_a   1.000
_cell.length_b   1.000
_cell.length_c   1.000
_cell.angle_alpha   90.00
_cell.angle_beta   90.00
_cell.angle_gamma   90.00
#
_symmetry.space_group_name_H-M   'P 1'
#
loop_
_entity.id
_entity.type
_entity.pdbx_description
1 polymer ?
#
loop_
_entity_poly.entity_id
_entity_poly.type
_entity_poly.pdbx_seq_one_letter_code
_entity_poly.pdbx_strand_id
1 'polypeptide(L)' 'VQAGDTLAAIAQRFGTTVEALQAANGIEDPDEIVIGQVLVIA' A
#
# COMPACT_ATOMS: atom_id res chain seq x y z
N VAL A 1 1.61 -2.77 7.50
CA VAL A 1 2.73 -1.85 7.21
C VAL A 1 3.59 -1.74 8.45
N GLN A 2 4.86 -2.11 8.36
CA GLN A 2 5.92 -1.83 9.35
C GLN A 2 6.84 -0.71 8.83
N ALA A 3 7.64 -0.09 9.70
CA ALA A 3 8.60 0.93 9.28
C ALA A 3 9.60 0.32 8.28
N GLY A 4 9.62 0.83 7.05
CA GLY A 4 10.43 0.31 5.95
C GLY A 4 9.69 -0.60 4.95
N ASP A 5 8.45 -0.99 5.24
CA ASP A 5 7.56 -1.57 4.21
C ASP A 5 7.07 -0.45 3.30
N THR A 6 7.46 -0.48 2.04
CA THR A 6 6.88 0.39 1.01
C THR A 6 5.61 -0.25 0.44
N LEU A 7 4.69 0.58 -0.05
CA LEU A 7 3.55 0.10 -0.85
C LEU A 7 3.99 -0.84 -1.97
N ALA A 8 5.18 -0.64 -2.53
CA ALA A 8 5.77 -1.51 -3.55
C ALA A 8 6.05 -2.94 -3.05
N ALA A 9 6.59 -3.09 -1.84
CA ALA A 9 6.82 -4.42 -1.25
C ALA A 9 5.50 -5.16 -0.96
N ILE A 10 4.48 -4.42 -0.54
CA ILE A 10 3.13 -4.96 -0.30
C ILE A 10 2.49 -5.36 -1.64
N ALA A 11 2.49 -4.47 -2.62
CA ALA A 11 1.99 -4.73 -3.96
C ALA A 11 2.61 -6.00 -4.55
N GLN A 12 3.93 -6.12 -4.49
CA GLN A 12 4.65 -7.29 -4.98
C GLN A 12 4.31 -8.57 -4.20
N ARG A 13 4.16 -8.49 -2.87
CA ARG A 13 3.82 -9.63 -2.02
C ARG A 13 2.41 -10.17 -2.27
N PHE A 14 1.47 -9.27 -2.59
CA PHE A 14 0.07 -9.62 -2.83
C PHE A 14 -0.28 -9.72 -4.33
N GLY A 15 0.71 -9.58 -5.22
CA GLY A 15 0.49 -9.69 -6.67
C GLY A 15 -0.39 -8.58 -7.25
N THR A 16 -0.42 -7.42 -6.59
CA THR A 16 -1.14 -6.22 -7.05
C THR A 16 -0.13 -5.11 -7.39
N THR A 17 -0.60 -3.94 -7.81
CA THR A 17 0.27 -2.78 -8.09
C THR A 17 0.08 -1.69 -7.05
N VAL A 18 1.08 -0.80 -6.94
CA VAL A 18 1.00 0.37 -6.06
C VAL A 18 -0.18 1.24 -6.49
N GLU A 19 -0.38 1.46 -7.78
CA GLU A 19 -1.51 2.25 -8.28
C GLU A 19 -2.86 1.63 -7.93
N ALA A 20 -2.98 0.29 -8.00
CA ALA A 20 -4.20 -0.41 -7.64
C ALA A 20 -4.50 -0.28 -6.13
N LEU A 21 -3.46 -0.38 -5.29
CA LEU A 21 -3.59 -0.15 -3.85
C LEU A 21 -3.92 1.31 -3.53
N GLN A 22 -3.31 2.26 -4.23
CA GLN A 22 -3.60 3.69 -4.09
C GLN A 22 -5.05 4.00 -4.48
N ALA A 23 -5.52 3.49 -5.62
CA ALA A 23 -6.88 3.66 -6.08
C ALA A 23 -7.90 3.00 -5.13
N ALA A 24 -7.60 1.80 -4.62
CA ALA A 24 -8.47 1.07 -3.70
C ALA A 24 -8.55 1.72 -2.31
N ASN A 25 -7.49 2.38 -1.85
CA ASN A 25 -7.40 2.94 -0.50
C ASN A 25 -7.42 4.48 -0.46
N GLY A 26 -7.53 5.15 -1.61
CA GLY A 26 -7.50 6.60 -1.71
C GLY A 26 -6.18 7.21 -1.24
N ILE A 27 -5.06 6.51 -1.45
CA ILE A 27 -3.74 6.94 -1.00
C ILE A 27 -3.10 7.79 -2.11
N GLU A 28 -3.12 9.10 -1.94
CA GLU A 28 -2.49 10.04 -2.88
C GLU A 28 -0.96 10.00 -2.77
N ASP A 29 -0.42 9.95 -1.55
CA ASP A 29 1.01 9.86 -1.32
C ASP A 29 1.39 8.46 -0.77
N PRO A 30 2.11 7.64 -1.56
CA PRO A 30 2.53 6.32 -1.13
C PRO A 30 3.64 6.33 -0.07
N ASP A 31 4.18 7.50 0.29
CA ASP A 31 5.09 7.66 1.43
C ASP A 31 4.35 8.07 2.72
N GLU A 32 3.06 8.45 2.65
CA GLU A 32 2.21 8.78 3.80
C GLU A 32 1.48 7.55 4.40
N ILE A 33 1.84 6.33 4.00
CA ILE A 33 1.16 5.14 4.53
C ILE A 33 1.50 4.98 6.01
N VAL A 34 0.48 5.00 6.87
CA VAL A 34 0.68 4.90 8.31
C VAL A 34 0.85 3.43 8.72
N ILE A 35 1.93 3.12 9.42
CA ILE A 35 2.16 1.81 10.05
C ILE A 35 0.93 1.42 10.89
N GLY A 36 0.33 0.27 10.60
CA GLY A 36 -0.95 -0.19 11.17
C GLY A 36 -2.21 0.08 10.33
N GLN A 37 -2.11 0.77 9.20
CA GLN A 37 -3.25 0.97 8.30
C GLN A 37 -3.69 -0.35 7.65
N VAL A 38 -4.99 -0.61 7.71
CA VAL A 38 -5.61 -1.73 6.99
C VAL A 38 -5.72 -1.35 5.52
N LEU A 39 -4.92 -2.00 4.69
CA LEU A 39 -4.99 -1.85 3.24
C LEU A 39 -6.00 -2.85 2.68
N VAL A 40 -7.01 -2.33 1.99
CA VAL A 40 -7.93 -3.14 1.19
C VAL A 40 -7.22 -3.51 -0.10
N ILE A 41 -7.09 -4.80 -0.35
CA ILE A 41 -6.52 -5.36 -1.58
C ILE A 41 -7.70 -5.83 -2.44
N ALA A 42 -7.75 -5.37 -3.70
CA ALA A 42 -8.74 -5.78 -4.69
C ALA A 42 -8.33 -7.09 -5.37
#